data_AF-A0A844HXW9-F1
#
_entry.id   AF-A0A844HXW9-F1
#
_cell.length_a   1.000
_cell.length_b   1.000
_cell.length_c   1.000
_cell.angle_alpha   90.00
_cell.angle_beta   90.00
_cell.angle_gamma   90.00
#
_symmetry.space_group_name_H-M   'P 1'
#
loop_
_entity.id
_entity.type
_entity.pdbx_description
1 polymer ?
#
loop_
_entity_poly.entity_id
_entity_poly.type
_entity_poly.pdbx_seq_one_letter_code
_entity_poly.pdbx_strand_id
1 'polypeptide(L)'
;MQRLAAIILASAMVTGPAMAQTPFEPPPADQEQPGDLESDIEHGLQGFMEKLLKDVQPHLDQLGRDLNDTVNSFAPVLDELKGMMDDVGNYQTPERLENGDILIRRRADAPPPPPIGNTLRDFLAPNQQPPADSLPPAPEAAPSPDQPEPLPDPDATNEIEL
;
A
#
# COMPACT_ATOMS: atom_id res chain seq x y z
N MET A 1 39.94 90.80 14.99
CA MET A 1 39.81 89.81 13.89
C MET A 1 39.54 88.37 14.37
N GLN A 2 39.55 88.06 15.68
CA GLN A 2 39.22 86.69 16.17
C GLN A 2 37.70 86.40 16.31
N ARG A 3 36.84 87.43 16.35
CA ARG A 3 35.38 87.24 16.45
C ARG A 3 34.72 86.87 15.11
N LEU A 4 35.37 87.18 13.99
CA LEU A 4 34.88 86.83 12.65
C LEU A 4 35.16 85.37 12.30
N ALA A 5 36.26 84.80 12.79
CA ALA A 5 36.57 83.38 12.61
C ALA A 5 35.60 82.44 13.36
N ALA A 6 35.09 82.87 14.52
CA ALA A 6 34.11 82.10 15.29
C ALA A 6 32.73 82.03 14.61
N ILE A 7 32.36 83.03 13.81
CA ILE A 7 31.07 83.07 13.11
C ILE A 7 31.08 82.13 11.89
N ILE A 8 32.23 81.96 11.22
CA ILE A 8 32.36 81.04 10.07
C ILE A 8 32.29 79.58 10.54
N LEU A 9 32.88 79.24 11.69
CA LEU A 9 32.85 77.88 12.22
C LEU A 9 31.49 77.49 12.82
N ALA A 10 30.76 78.45 13.41
CA ALA A 10 29.39 78.22 13.87
C ALA A 10 28.39 78.00 12.72
N SER A 11 28.70 78.47 11.50
CA SER A 11 27.86 78.26 10.32
C SER A 11 28.05 76.88 9.67
N ALA A 12 29.08 76.12 10.05
CA ALA A 12 29.40 74.83 9.44
C ALA A 12 28.76 73.62 10.15
N MET A 13 28.15 73.80 11.32
CA MET A 13 27.53 72.72 12.10
C MET A 13 26.01 72.58 11.92
N VAL A 14 25.41 73.37 11.02
CA VAL A 14 23.98 73.26 10.62
C VAL A 14 23.80 72.43 9.34
N THR A 15 24.84 71.76 8.84
CA THR A 15 24.68 70.71 7.82
C THR A 15 24.48 69.38 8.54
N GLY A 16 23.30 69.20 9.14
CA GLY A 16 22.77 67.89 9.48
C GLY A 16 22.49 67.06 8.22
N PRO A 17 22.16 65.76 8.35
CA PRO A 17 21.94 64.85 7.23
C PRO A 17 20.64 65.24 6.51
N ALA A 18 20.73 66.19 5.58
CA ALA A 18 19.63 66.56 4.68
C ALA A 18 19.47 65.58 3.51
N MET A 19 20.41 64.64 3.32
CA MET A 19 20.37 63.60 2.28
C MET A 19 19.72 62.30 2.80
N ALA A 20 18.57 62.41 3.43
CA ALA A 20 17.72 61.26 3.78
C ALA A 20 16.24 61.63 3.96
N GLN A 21 15.90 62.92 3.93
CA GLN A 21 14.53 63.38 3.81
C GLN A 21 14.23 63.58 2.32
N THR A 22 14.27 62.50 1.55
CA THR A 22 13.24 62.43 0.49
C THR A 22 11.93 62.56 1.25
N PRO A 23 11.09 63.57 0.96
CA PRO A 23 9.71 63.53 1.42
C PRO A 23 9.24 62.11 1.20
N PHE A 24 8.73 61.46 2.25
CA PHE A 24 7.90 60.29 2.02
C PHE A 24 6.72 60.84 1.24
N GLU A 25 6.87 60.86 -0.08
CA GLU A 25 5.80 61.04 -1.02
C GLU A 25 5.14 59.68 -0.98
N PRO A 26 4.03 59.52 -0.23
CA PRO A 26 3.25 58.32 -0.40
C PRO A 26 3.02 58.20 -1.91
N PRO A 27 3.15 57.00 -2.50
CA PRO A 27 2.72 56.82 -3.89
C PRO A 27 1.34 57.48 -4.02
N PRO A 28 1.08 58.22 -5.12
CA PRO A 28 -0.16 58.95 -5.28
C PRO A 28 -1.30 58.03 -4.86
N ALA A 29 -2.12 58.45 -3.90
CA ALA A 29 -3.23 57.69 -3.33
C ALA A 29 -4.37 57.44 -4.35
N ASP A 30 -4.05 57.56 -5.64
CA ASP A 30 -4.92 57.48 -6.80
C ASP A 30 -4.43 56.40 -7.78
N GLN A 31 -3.60 55.45 -7.32
CA GLN A 31 -3.32 54.20 -8.06
C GLN A 31 -3.47 52.92 -7.22
N GLU A 32 -4.06 53.00 -6.03
CA GLU A 32 -4.74 51.83 -5.48
C GLU A 32 -6.18 51.90 -5.97
N GLN A 33 -6.43 51.33 -7.15
CA GLN A 33 -7.79 51.05 -7.57
C GLN A 33 -8.42 50.19 -6.45
N PRO A 34 -9.56 50.59 -5.86
CA PRO A 34 -10.19 49.88 -4.72
C PRO A 34 -10.78 48.51 -5.10
N GLY A 35 -10.25 47.88 -6.15
CA GLY A 35 -10.65 46.57 -6.67
C GLY A 35 -9.54 45.51 -6.66
N ASP A 36 -8.31 45.80 -6.21
CA ASP A 36 -7.20 44.84 -6.42
C ASP A 36 -6.58 44.22 -5.17
N LEU A 37 -6.89 44.66 -3.94
CA LEU A 37 -6.36 44.00 -2.73
C LEU A 37 -6.89 42.57 -2.57
N GLU A 38 -8.17 42.35 -2.89
CA GLU A 38 -8.79 41.02 -2.82
C GLU A 38 -8.23 40.13 -3.94
N SER A 39 -8.08 40.67 -5.14
CA SER A 39 -7.41 40.04 -6.28
C SER A 39 -5.95 39.68 -5.95
N ASP A 40 -5.16 40.56 -5.35
CA ASP A 40 -3.77 40.29 -4.97
C ASP A 40 -3.66 39.16 -3.92
N ILE A 41 -4.58 39.14 -2.95
CA ILE A 41 -4.67 38.06 -1.96
C ILE A 41 -5.07 36.75 -2.64
N GLU A 42 -6.03 36.77 -3.56
CA GLU A 42 -6.44 35.60 -4.34
C GLU A 42 -5.29 35.05 -5.19
N HIS A 43 -4.56 35.90 -5.90
CA HIS A 43 -3.39 35.52 -6.69
C HIS A 43 -2.26 34.98 -5.80
N GLY A 44 -2.06 35.58 -4.62
CA GLY A 44 -1.09 35.09 -3.62
C GLY A 44 -1.47 33.71 -3.06
N LEU A 45 -2.76 33.50 -2.74
CA LEU A 45 -3.28 32.22 -2.26
C LEU A 45 -3.21 31.15 -3.35
N GLN A 46 -3.51 31.50 -4.60
CA GLN A 46 -3.42 30.60 -5.75
C GLN A 46 -1.97 30.16 -5.97
N GLY A 47 -1.01 31.09 -5.96
CA GLY A 47 0.41 30.76 -6.09
C GLY A 47 0.93 29.91 -4.92
N PHE A 48 0.46 30.17 -3.70
CA PHE A 48 0.76 29.33 -2.54
C PHE A 48 0.21 27.90 -2.70
N MET A 49 -1.06 27.76 -3.11
CA MET A 49 -1.70 26.47 -3.33
C MET A 49 -1.03 25.68 -4.46
N GLU A 50 -0.65 26.34 -5.55
CA GLU A 50 0.07 25.72 -6.67
C GLU A 50 1.44 25.20 -6.23
N LYS A 51 2.16 25.99 -5.43
CA LYS A 51 3.45 25.57 -4.86
C LYS A 51 3.29 24.39 -3.89
N LEU A 52 2.31 24.46 -2.98
CA LEU A 52 1.99 23.36 -2.08
C LEU A 52 1.64 22.09 -2.85
N LEU A 53 0.78 22.19 -3.87
CA LEU A 53 0.39 21.07 -4.71
C LEU A 53 1.60 20.48 -5.43
N LYS A 54 2.47 21.31 -6.00
CA LYS A 54 3.71 20.89 -6.65
C LYS A 54 4.68 20.20 -5.70
N ASP A 55 4.75 20.65 -4.45
CA ASP A 55 5.60 20.06 -3.41
C ASP A 55 5.05 18.70 -2.93
N VAL A 56 3.72 18.54 -2.83
CA VAL A 56 3.08 17.27 -2.41
C VAL A 56 2.85 16.27 -3.55
N GLN A 57 2.74 16.72 -4.81
CA GLN A 57 2.54 15.88 -5.98
C GLN A 57 3.50 14.66 -6.03
N PRO A 58 4.83 14.81 -5.87
CA PRO A 58 5.73 13.65 -5.90
C PRO A 58 5.45 12.62 -4.79
N HIS A 59 4.96 13.07 -3.63
CA HIS A 59 4.60 12.20 -2.52
C HIS A 59 3.29 11.44 -2.82
N LEU A 60 2.32 12.11 -3.44
CA LEU A 60 1.08 11.48 -3.90
C LEU A 60 1.35 10.48 -5.03
N ASP A 61 2.25 10.82 -5.96
CA ASP A 61 2.68 9.94 -7.05
C ASP A 61 3.42 8.71 -6.51
N GLN A 62 4.19 8.85 -5.43
CA GLN A 62 4.82 7.73 -4.74
C GLN A 62 3.79 6.87 -4.02
N LEU A 63 2.90 7.48 -3.23
CA LEU A 63 1.84 6.77 -2.52
C LEU A 63 0.93 6.01 -3.49
N GLY A 64 0.58 6.62 -4.62
CA GLY A 64 -0.22 5.98 -5.67
C GLY A 64 0.46 4.74 -6.25
N ARG A 65 1.77 4.80 -6.48
CA ARG A 65 2.56 3.64 -6.94
C ARG A 65 2.62 2.54 -5.88
N ASP A 66 2.94 2.89 -4.63
CA ASP A 66 3.03 1.92 -3.54
C ASP A 66 1.69 1.22 -3.28
N LEU A 67 0.58 1.97 -3.32
CA LEU A 67 -0.77 1.41 -3.21
C LEU A 67 -1.10 0.52 -4.40
N ASN A 68 -0.78 0.94 -5.63
CA ASN A 68 -1.00 0.14 -6.82
C ASN A 68 -0.24 -1.19 -6.75
N ASP A 69 1.03 -1.16 -6.37
CA ASP A 69 1.85 -2.37 -6.23
C ASP A 69 1.31 -3.30 -5.14
N THR A 70 0.89 -2.73 -4.01
CA THR A 70 0.22 -3.49 -2.94
C THR A 70 -1.07 -4.14 -3.44
N VAL A 71 -1.97 -3.38 -4.05
CA VAL A 71 -3.24 -3.92 -4.59
C VAL A 71 -2.97 -5.01 -5.62
N ASN A 72 -1.98 -4.84 -6.50
CA ASN A 72 -1.59 -5.85 -7.48
C ASN A 72 -1.05 -7.12 -6.82
N SER A 73 -0.31 -7.01 -5.70
CA SER A 73 0.14 -8.17 -4.93
C SER A 73 -1.01 -8.96 -4.29
N PHE A 74 -2.10 -8.27 -3.92
CA PHE A 74 -3.30 -8.88 -3.33
C PHE A 74 -4.35 -9.31 -4.35
N ALA A 75 -4.29 -8.79 -5.58
CA ALA A 75 -5.23 -9.13 -6.66
C ALA A 75 -5.50 -10.64 -6.83
N PRO A 76 -4.49 -11.55 -6.85
CA PRO A 76 -4.76 -12.98 -6.96
C PRO A 76 -5.53 -13.54 -5.76
N VAL A 77 -5.23 -13.08 -4.54
CA VAL A 77 -5.93 -13.51 -3.32
C VAL A 77 -7.39 -13.03 -3.35
N LEU A 78 -7.62 -11.80 -3.83
CA LEU A 78 -8.97 -11.24 -3.97
C LEU A 78 -9.80 -11.98 -5.03
N ASP A 79 -9.19 -12.43 -6.12
CA ASP A 79 -9.85 -13.23 -7.16
C ASP A 79 -10.26 -14.62 -6.63
N GLU A 80 -9.36 -15.29 -5.90
CA GLU A 80 -9.69 -16.55 -5.22
C GLU A 80 -10.80 -16.38 -4.17
N LEU A 81 -10.76 -15.29 -3.40
CA LEU A 81 -11.80 -14.98 -2.41
C LEU A 81 -13.15 -14.73 -3.09
N LYS A 82 -13.17 -14.05 -4.23
CA LYS A 82 -14.39 -13.84 -5.02
C LYS A 82 -15.00 -15.18 -5.44
N GLY A 83 -14.19 -16.11 -5.96
CA GLY A 83 -14.65 -17.45 -6.31
C GLY A 83 -15.24 -18.22 -5.12
N MET A 84 -14.65 -18.09 -3.93
CA MET A 84 -15.21 -18.67 -2.71
C MET A 84 -16.52 -18.01 -2.27
N MET A 85 -16.61 -16.68 -2.42
CA MET A 85 -17.81 -15.92 -2.06
C MET A 85 -18.99 -16.31 -2.96
N ASP A 86 -18.74 -16.57 -4.23
CA ASP A 86 -19.75 -17.10 -5.17
C ASP A 86 -20.22 -18.51 -4.76
N ASP A 87 -19.35 -19.36 -4.17
CA ASP A 87 -19.73 -20.69 -3.66
C ASP A 87 -20.62 -20.63 -2.41
N VAL A 88 -20.69 -19.52 -1.68
CA VAL A 88 -21.54 -19.39 -0.48
C VAL A 88 -23.02 -19.66 -0.79
N GLY A 89 -23.48 -19.30 -1.99
CA GLY A 89 -24.86 -19.58 -2.44
C GLY A 89 -25.19 -21.08 -2.55
N ASN A 90 -24.16 -21.94 -2.67
CA ASN A 90 -24.30 -23.38 -2.79
C ASN A 90 -24.53 -24.09 -1.45
N TYR A 91 -24.65 -23.34 -0.36
CA TYR A 91 -24.92 -23.87 0.97
C TYR A 91 -26.36 -23.58 1.43
N GLN A 92 -26.82 -24.38 2.39
CA GLN A 92 -28.11 -24.26 3.03
C GLN A 92 -28.04 -23.27 4.20
N THR A 93 -29.20 -22.94 4.78
CA THR A 93 -29.25 -22.10 5.97
C THR A 93 -28.54 -22.77 7.15
N PRO A 94 -27.92 -21.99 8.06
CA PRO A 94 -27.19 -22.54 9.19
C PRO A 94 -28.09 -23.33 10.17
N GLU A 95 -27.66 -24.53 10.56
CA GLU A 95 -28.31 -25.37 11.56
C GLU A 95 -27.47 -25.39 12.84
N ARG A 96 -28.07 -25.08 14.00
CA ARG A 96 -27.38 -25.12 15.29
C ARG A 96 -27.52 -26.51 15.91
N LEU A 97 -26.39 -27.13 16.20
CA LEU A 97 -26.30 -28.46 16.82
C LEU A 97 -26.44 -28.38 18.35
N GLU A 98 -26.63 -29.54 18.99
CA GLU A 98 -26.80 -29.65 20.45
C GLU A 98 -25.57 -29.18 21.24
N ASN A 99 -24.38 -29.33 20.65
CA ASN A 99 -23.12 -28.85 21.23
C ASN A 99 -22.92 -27.33 21.09
N GLY A 100 -23.78 -26.63 20.34
CA GLY A 100 -23.68 -25.20 20.06
C GLY A 100 -22.94 -24.85 18.77
N ASP A 101 -22.39 -25.83 18.04
CA ASP A 101 -21.75 -25.58 16.74
C ASP A 101 -22.80 -25.27 15.67
N ILE A 102 -22.34 -24.59 14.63
CA ILE A 102 -23.15 -24.27 13.46
C ILE A 102 -22.69 -25.14 12.29
N LEU A 103 -23.60 -25.97 11.78
CA LEU A 103 -23.40 -26.75 10.58
C LEU A 103 -24.07 -26.05 9.39
N ILE A 104 -23.30 -25.78 8.35
CA ILE A 104 -23.81 -25.26 7.08
C ILE A 104 -23.58 -26.34 6.02
N ARG A 105 -24.66 -27.02 5.62
CA ARG A 105 -24.58 -28.12 4.66
C ARG A 105 -24.56 -27.59 3.23
N ARG A 106 -23.79 -28.25 2.36
CA ARG A 106 -23.84 -27.98 0.93
C ARG A 106 -25.16 -28.50 0.34
N ARG A 107 -25.67 -27.82 -0.68
CA ARG A 107 -26.87 -28.26 -1.42
C ARG A 107 -26.54 -29.51 -2.24
N ALA A 108 -27.53 -30.38 -2.45
CA ALA A 108 -27.32 -31.65 -3.16
C ALA A 108 -27.14 -31.46 -4.68
N ASP A 109 -27.70 -30.39 -5.22
CA ASP A 109 -27.64 -29.98 -6.63
C ASP A 109 -26.47 -29.04 -6.94
N ALA A 110 -25.69 -28.64 -5.92
CA ALA A 110 -24.56 -27.76 -6.13
C ALA A 110 -23.40 -28.47 -6.86
N PRO A 111 -22.71 -27.77 -7.80
CA PRO A 111 -21.50 -28.28 -8.43
C PRO A 111 -20.43 -28.60 -7.39
N PRO A 112 -19.38 -29.40 -7.63
CA PRO A 112 -18.32 -29.68 -6.66
C PRO A 112 -17.67 -28.38 -6.11
N PRO A 113 -17.13 -28.40 -4.87
CA PRO A 113 -16.59 -27.18 -4.27
C PRO A 113 -15.34 -26.75 -5.02
N PRO A 114 -15.16 -25.45 -5.27
CA PRO A 114 -13.93 -24.97 -5.86
C PRO A 114 -12.77 -25.33 -4.91
N PRO A 115 -11.63 -25.79 -5.44
CA PRO A 115 -10.43 -25.93 -4.62
C PRO A 115 -10.08 -24.53 -4.13
N ILE A 116 -9.92 -24.35 -2.81
CA ILE A 116 -9.41 -23.07 -2.32
C ILE A 116 -7.94 -22.97 -2.79
N GLY A 117 -7.58 -21.86 -3.43
CA GLY A 117 -6.30 -21.76 -4.10
C GLY A 117 -5.14 -21.70 -3.11
N ASN A 118 -3.94 -21.99 -3.63
CA ASN A 118 -2.73 -22.02 -2.82
C ASN A 118 -2.35 -20.60 -2.37
N THR A 119 -2.67 -19.56 -3.15
CA THR A 119 -2.30 -18.18 -2.80
C THR A 119 -3.04 -17.69 -1.57
N LEU A 120 -4.35 -17.99 -1.46
CA LEU A 120 -5.14 -17.65 -0.28
C LEU A 120 -4.75 -18.52 0.93
N ARG A 121 -4.31 -19.78 0.71
CA ARG A 121 -3.74 -20.63 1.76
C ARG A 121 -2.46 -20.03 2.35
N ASP A 122 -1.50 -19.70 1.49
CA ASP A 122 -0.19 -19.19 1.89
C ASP A 122 -0.34 -17.84 2.62
N PHE A 123 -1.29 -17.01 2.17
CA PHE A 123 -1.62 -15.75 2.84
C PHE A 123 -2.20 -15.94 4.25
N LEU A 124 -3.13 -16.89 4.42
CA LEU A 124 -3.78 -17.16 5.71
C LEU A 124 -2.91 -17.96 6.68
N ALA A 125 -1.94 -18.70 6.16
CA ALA A 125 -1.13 -19.64 6.92
C ALA A 125 0.38 -19.41 6.69
N PRO A 126 0.91 -18.18 6.87
CA PRO A 126 2.28 -17.83 6.47
C PRO A 126 3.38 -18.63 7.21
N ASN A 127 3.03 -19.29 8.32
CA ASN A 127 3.95 -20.07 9.16
C ASN A 127 3.51 -21.53 9.40
N GLN A 128 2.58 -22.07 8.60
CA GLN A 128 2.08 -23.44 8.78
C GLN A 128 2.69 -24.46 7.81
N GLN A 129 3.84 -24.16 7.21
CA GLN A 129 4.61 -25.19 6.53
C GLN A 129 5.29 -26.02 7.63
N PRO A 130 4.82 -27.24 7.98
CA PRO A 130 5.70 -28.15 8.68
C PRO A 130 6.96 -28.30 7.82
N PRO A 131 8.17 -28.22 8.38
CA PRO A 131 9.38 -28.54 7.63
C PRO A 131 9.13 -29.86 6.92
N ALA A 132 9.42 -29.97 5.61
CA ALA A 132 9.23 -31.20 4.85
C ALA A 132 9.93 -32.41 5.51
N ASP A 133 10.94 -32.14 6.35
CA ASP A 133 11.66 -33.11 7.19
C ASP A 133 10.91 -33.57 8.46
N SER A 134 9.74 -33.00 8.77
CA SER A 134 8.93 -33.31 9.97
C SER A 134 7.74 -34.20 9.66
N LEU A 135 7.43 -34.40 8.37
CA LEU A 135 6.57 -35.49 7.97
C LEU A 135 7.38 -36.78 8.22
N PRO A 136 6.97 -37.66 9.15
CA PRO A 136 7.55 -38.99 9.16
C PRO A 136 7.41 -39.55 7.74
N PRO A 137 8.42 -40.26 7.20
CA PRO A 137 8.26 -40.94 5.92
C PRO A 137 6.95 -41.70 6.00
N ALA A 138 6.03 -41.44 5.06
CA ALA A 138 4.79 -42.19 4.98
C ALA A 138 5.16 -43.65 5.16
N PRO A 139 4.60 -44.37 6.17
CA PRO A 139 4.99 -45.75 6.40
C PRO A 139 4.84 -46.45 5.06
N GLU A 140 5.98 -46.92 4.56
CA GLU A 140 6.10 -47.64 3.30
C GLU A 140 4.91 -48.59 3.26
N ALA A 141 3.97 -48.33 2.34
CA ALA A 141 2.65 -48.90 2.38
C ALA A 141 2.83 -50.40 2.65
N ALA A 142 2.40 -50.84 3.84
CA ALA A 142 2.43 -52.25 4.17
C ALA A 142 1.79 -52.96 2.98
N PRO A 143 2.44 -53.98 2.40
CA PRO A 143 1.91 -54.63 1.21
C PRO A 143 0.45 -55.00 1.51
N SER A 144 -0.47 -54.43 0.73
CA SER A 144 -1.89 -54.75 0.84
C SER A 144 -1.99 -56.28 0.83
N PRO A 145 -2.78 -56.91 1.73
CA PRO A 145 -2.89 -58.37 1.80
C PRO A 145 -3.37 -59.04 0.49
N ASP A 146 -3.83 -58.23 -0.47
CA ASP A 146 -4.39 -58.64 -1.76
C ASP A 146 -3.45 -58.43 -2.97
N GLN A 147 -2.15 -58.19 -2.77
CA GLN A 147 -1.21 -58.33 -3.89
C GLN A 147 -0.94 -59.83 -4.12
N PRO A 148 -1.36 -60.42 -5.27
CA PRO A 148 -0.97 -61.79 -5.58
C PRO A 148 0.55 -61.85 -5.67
N GLU A 149 1.17 -62.78 -4.93
CA GLU A 149 2.62 -62.98 -4.97
C GLU A 149 3.08 -63.14 -6.43
N PRO A 150 4.17 -62.45 -6.84
CA PRO A 150 4.75 -62.69 -8.15
C PRO A 150 5.21 -64.16 -8.19
N LEU A 151 4.74 -64.90 -9.19
CA LEU A 151 5.10 -66.30 -9.39
C LEU A 151 6.63 -66.48 -9.38
N PRO A 152 7.17 -67.46 -8.64
CA PRO A 152 8.59 -67.74 -8.71
C PRO A 152 8.97 -68.16 -10.13
N ASP A 153 10.01 -67.53 -10.68
CA ASP A 153 10.63 -67.97 -11.94
C ASP A 153 11.00 -69.46 -11.82
N PRO A 154 10.66 -70.31 -12.81
CA PRO A 154 11.07 -71.70 -12.80
C PRO A 154 12.60 -71.74 -12.90
N ASP A 155 13.23 -72.07 -11.78
CA ASP A 155 14.67 -72.24 -11.61
C ASP A 155 15.20 -73.25 -12.64
N ALA A 156 15.92 -72.75 -13.65
CA ALA A 156 16.47 -73.52 -14.77
C ALA A 156 17.73 -74.33 -14.38
N THR A 157 17.78 -74.84 -13.15
CA THR A 157 19.02 -75.46 -12.61
C THR A 157 18.81 -76.86 -12.02
N ASN A 158 17.65 -77.50 -12.21
CA ASN A 158 17.46 -78.90 -11.84
C ASN A 158 16.77 -79.70 -12.96
N GLU A 159 17.40 -79.74 -14.14
CA GLU A 159 17.29 -80.94 -14.98
C GLU A 159 18.42 -81.90 -14.61
N ILE A 160 17.97 -83.03 -14.09
CA ILE A 160 18.74 -84.20 -13.70
C ILE A 160 19.10 -84.92 -15.00
N GLU A 161 20.37 -85.02 -15.36
CA GLU A 161 20.83 -86.06 -16.29
C GLU A 161 21.85 -86.99 -15.61
N LEU A 162 21.37 -88.22 -15.45
CA LEU A 162 22.00 -89.54 -15.43
C LEU A 162 23.54 -89.63 -15.52
#